data_AF-A0A947NS90-F1
#
_entry.id   AF-A0A947NS90-F1
#
_cell.length_a   1.000
_cell.length_b   1.000
_cell.length_c   1.000
_cell.angle_alpha   90.00
_cell.angle_beta   90.00
_cell.angle_gamma   90.00
#
_symmetry.space_group_name_H-M   'P 1'
#
loop_
_entity.id
_entity.type
_entity.pdbx_description
1 polymer ?
#
loop_
_entity_poly.entity_id
_entity_poly.type
_entity_poly.pdbx_seq_one_letter_code
_entity_poly.pdbx_strand_id
1 'polypeptide(L)'
;MTSTKTKVTTRTKVLIGVAVAGLAAAAAIGTLTFSSSRRCAEKYWKCSDWSECSTDGIQTRTCQAPSLRCLRQAKSPETKRTCTPPEVPGAEVLYPTMSNVSLPTSVLTPGIVIADRVRATAGEDGAVMPGANFRIQASRGLSFVPTSGSSVRIVGERSNIPGSVEFTGCDGSMEGYCAWHALFTEPLVLVPGTTRTLDLLLDVTGPLPCEASLSTNFSLPELDSQVLSGGPDCACDGEGRFSLTALPMSTLTSGTVIGARINVAAPEGCDVTLDRSFSFSLRKTTGFSVITTSGSSMRNVGGSANLIGWASWAGTGGSSTEDPHCNAADETCWLNVRAWEGTVDGDRRDMVIAGGTSRTFDLRLLVSGTILSGGTLSTRLIMPVELDAQVLAR
;
A
#
# COMPACT_ATOMS: atom_id res chain seq x y z
N MET A 1 10.51 -6.13 -54.49
CA MET A 1 9.65 -7.02 -53.70
C MET A 1 8.36 -6.29 -53.39
N THR A 2 7.25 -6.87 -53.83
CA THR A 2 5.95 -6.24 -54.07
C THR A 2 5.16 -6.06 -52.78
N SER A 3 4.57 -4.86 -52.63
CA SER A 3 3.70 -4.44 -51.53
C SER A 3 2.27 -4.96 -51.73
N THR A 4 1.74 -5.69 -50.75
CA THR A 4 0.32 -6.09 -50.70
C THR A 4 -0.39 -5.30 -49.61
N LYS A 5 -1.25 -4.35 -50.02
CA LYS A 5 -2.24 -3.67 -49.18
C LYS A 5 -3.52 -4.50 -49.13
N THR A 6 -3.93 -4.92 -47.94
CA THR A 6 -5.21 -5.61 -47.72
C THR A 6 -6.29 -4.60 -47.38
N LYS A 7 -7.34 -4.53 -48.22
CA LYS A 7 -8.50 -3.65 -48.09
C LYS A 7 -9.62 -4.39 -47.36
N VAL A 8 -9.94 -4.00 -46.12
CA VAL A 8 -11.08 -4.55 -45.36
C VAL A 8 -12.36 -3.81 -45.76
N THR A 9 -13.37 -4.57 -46.17
CA THR A 9 -14.67 -4.05 -46.65
C THR A 9 -15.74 -4.37 -45.59
N THR A 10 -16.25 -3.37 -44.89
CA THR A 10 -17.32 -3.53 -43.90
C THR A 10 -18.68 -3.36 -44.58
N ARG A 11 -19.54 -4.38 -44.50
CA ARG A 11 -20.92 -4.37 -45.05
C ARG A 11 -21.88 -3.77 -44.04
N THR A 12 -22.48 -2.63 -44.40
CA THR A 12 -23.63 -2.04 -43.70
C THR A 12 -24.93 -2.68 -44.20
N LYS A 13 -25.67 -3.35 -43.32
CA LYS A 13 -27.02 -3.84 -43.61
C LYS A 13 -28.03 -2.73 -43.33
N VAL A 14 -28.68 -2.25 -44.38
CA VAL A 14 -29.87 -1.38 -44.33
C VAL A 14 -31.10 -2.27 -44.24
N LEU A 15 -31.89 -2.10 -43.18
CA LEU A 15 -33.19 -2.75 -43.02
C LEU A 15 -34.28 -1.75 -43.43
N ILE A 16 -34.92 -2.07 -44.55
CA ILE A 16 -36.11 -1.39 -45.08
C ILE A 16 -37.33 -2.03 -44.40
N GLY A 17 -38.03 -1.26 -43.56
CA GLY A 17 -39.31 -1.62 -42.96
C GLY A 17 -40.43 -0.82 -43.59
N VAL A 18 -41.25 -1.49 -44.39
CA VAL A 18 -42.36 -0.98 -45.19
C VAL A 18 -43.48 -0.41 -44.30
N ALA A 19 -43.90 0.82 -44.59
CA ALA A 19 -45.13 1.42 -44.06
C ALA A 19 -46.33 0.94 -44.91
N VAL A 20 -47.28 0.26 -44.28
CA VAL A 20 -48.59 -0.03 -44.87
C VAL A 20 -49.62 0.82 -44.15
N ALA A 21 -50.08 1.86 -44.84
CA ALA A 21 -51.28 2.60 -44.47
C ALA A 21 -52.51 1.80 -44.94
N GLY A 22 -53.42 1.51 -44.00
CA GLY A 22 -54.69 0.84 -44.28
C GLY A 22 -55.78 1.46 -43.43
N LEU A 23 -56.47 2.44 -44.00
CA LEU A 23 -57.68 3.07 -43.47
C LEU A 23 -58.86 2.11 -43.69
N ALA A 24 -59.54 1.68 -42.62
CA ALA A 24 -60.86 1.07 -42.71
C ALA A 24 -61.68 1.48 -41.48
N ALA A 25 -62.58 2.44 -41.69
CA ALA A 25 -63.66 2.73 -40.77
C ALA A 25 -64.74 1.65 -40.95
N ALA A 26 -65.03 0.91 -39.89
CA ALA A 26 -66.21 0.05 -39.79
C ALA A 26 -66.80 0.21 -38.39
N ALA A 27 -67.95 0.86 -38.33
CA ALA A 27 -68.83 0.87 -37.18
C ALA A 27 -69.44 -0.53 -36.99
N ALA A 28 -69.38 -1.09 -35.78
CA ALA A 28 -70.37 -2.06 -35.30
C ALA A 28 -70.17 -2.42 -33.82
N ILE A 29 -71.19 -2.08 -33.04
CA ILE A 29 -71.78 -2.87 -31.96
C ILE A 29 -70.84 -3.23 -30.79
N GLY A 30 -71.04 -2.48 -29.69
CA GLY A 30 -70.54 -2.80 -28.36
C GLY A 30 -70.94 -4.20 -27.95
N THR A 31 -70.01 -5.14 -28.08
CA THR A 31 -70.09 -6.43 -27.43
C THR A 31 -69.57 -6.22 -26.02
N LEU A 32 -70.47 -6.22 -25.02
CA LEU A 32 -70.10 -6.30 -23.61
C LEU A 32 -69.47 -7.67 -23.36
N THR A 33 -68.22 -7.85 -23.76
CA THR A 33 -67.42 -8.96 -23.30
C THR A 33 -67.15 -8.73 -21.82
N PHE A 34 -67.96 -9.34 -20.96
CA PHE A 34 -67.59 -9.57 -19.57
C PHE A 34 -66.30 -10.41 -19.58
N SER A 35 -65.15 -9.73 -19.54
CA SER A 35 -63.85 -10.32 -19.24
C SER A 35 -63.88 -10.80 -17.79
N SER A 36 -64.51 -11.96 -17.57
CA SER A 36 -64.60 -12.64 -16.29
C SER A 36 -63.30 -13.35 -15.90
N SER A 37 -62.21 -13.20 -16.67
CA SER A 37 -60.88 -13.42 -16.12
C SER A 37 -60.58 -12.27 -15.16
N ARG A 38 -61.06 -12.38 -13.90
CA ARG A 38 -60.39 -11.77 -12.77
C ARG A 38 -58.98 -12.37 -12.74
N ARG A 39 -58.09 -11.85 -13.57
CA ARG A 39 -56.67 -12.18 -13.51
C ARG A 39 -56.27 -11.83 -12.09
N CYS A 40 -55.82 -12.84 -11.36
CA CYS A 40 -55.20 -12.64 -10.06
C CYS A 40 -53.90 -11.87 -10.31
N ALA A 41 -54.02 -10.55 -10.43
CA ALA A 41 -52.90 -9.65 -10.56
C ALA A 41 -52.08 -9.67 -9.26
N GLU A 42 -50.79 -9.30 -9.32
CA GLU A 42 -49.88 -9.25 -8.17
C GLU A 42 -50.49 -8.54 -6.95
N LYS A 43 -51.42 -7.60 -7.16
CA LYS A 43 -52.17 -6.88 -6.13
C LYS A 43 -52.89 -7.75 -5.09
N TYR A 44 -53.07 -9.05 -5.34
CA TYR A 44 -53.74 -9.95 -4.39
C TYR A 44 -52.77 -10.59 -3.39
N TRP A 45 -51.46 -10.53 -3.62
CA TRP A 45 -50.47 -10.93 -2.62
C TRP A 45 -50.36 -9.87 -1.53
N LYS A 46 -50.44 -10.31 -0.27
CA LYS A 46 -50.13 -9.45 0.87
C LYS A 46 -48.68 -9.68 1.25
N CYS A 47 -47.79 -8.78 0.84
CA CYS A 47 -46.39 -8.80 1.25
C CYS A 47 -46.17 -7.86 2.43
N SER A 48 -45.26 -8.22 3.33
CA SER A 48 -44.68 -7.30 4.29
C SER A 48 -43.87 -6.22 3.58
N ASP A 49 -43.53 -5.17 4.31
CA ASP A 49 -42.46 -4.27 3.90
C ASP A 49 -41.13 -5.04 3.76
N TRP A 50 -40.20 -4.45 3.02
CA TRP A 50 -38.85 -4.96 2.92
C TRP A 50 -38.13 -4.83 4.26
N SER A 51 -37.35 -5.84 4.64
CA SER A 51 -36.45 -5.78 5.79
C SER A 51 -35.44 -4.64 5.63
N GLU A 52 -34.72 -4.32 6.70
CA GLU A 52 -33.49 -3.54 6.58
C GLU A 52 -32.47 -4.27 5.70
N CYS A 53 -31.56 -3.51 5.10
CA CYS A 53 -30.52 -4.06 4.24
C CYS A 53 -29.51 -4.81 5.09
N SER A 54 -29.32 -6.11 4.83
CA SER A 54 -28.27 -6.88 5.51
C SER A 54 -26.88 -6.35 5.16
N THR A 55 -25.88 -6.72 5.95
CA THR A 55 -24.45 -6.46 5.64
C THR A 55 -24.02 -7.06 4.29
N ASP A 56 -24.70 -8.11 3.82
CA ASP A 56 -24.47 -8.72 2.52
C ASP A 56 -25.18 -7.99 1.35
N GLY A 57 -25.82 -6.84 1.62
CA GLY A 57 -26.53 -6.07 0.60
C GLY A 57 -27.84 -6.71 0.13
N ILE A 58 -28.52 -7.49 0.99
CA ILE A 58 -29.79 -8.16 0.66
C ILE A 58 -30.92 -7.73 1.60
N GLN A 59 -32.07 -7.40 1.01
CA GLN A 59 -33.34 -7.25 1.72
C GLN A 59 -34.28 -8.40 1.41
N THR A 60 -35.08 -8.79 2.40
CA THR A 60 -36.09 -9.83 2.28
C THR A 60 -37.47 -9.31 2.65
N ARG A 61 -38.51 -9.90 2.08
CA ARG A 61 -39.90 -9.66 2.51
C ARG A 61 -40.68 -10.96 2.48
N THR A 62 -41.73 -11.03 3.29
CA THR A 62 -42.61 -12.20 3.33
C THR A 62 -43.88 -11.91 2.57
N CYS A 63 -44.27 -12.79 1.64
CA CYS A 63 -45.51 -12.65 0.88
C CYS A 63 -46.47 -13.79 1.22
N GLN A 64 -47.68 -13.44 1.67
CA GLN A 64 -48.75 -14.40 1.92
C GLN A 64 -49.59 -14.62 0.66
N ALA A 65 -49.87 -15.88 0.37
CA ALA A 65 -50.64 -16.27 -0.80
C ALA A 65 -52.03 -15.62 -0.78
N PRO A 66 -52.53 -15.19 -1.96
CA PRO A 66 -53.89 -14.68 -2.07
C PRO A 66 -54.90 -15.77 -1.71
N SER A 67 -56.14 -15.36 -1.41
CA SER A 67 -57.24 -16.28 -1.09
C SER A 67 -57.37 -17.42 -2.11
N LEU A 68 -57.86 -18.58 -1.67
CA LEU A 68 -57.92 -19.86 -2.41
C LEU A 68 -58.34 -19.78 -3.88
N ARG A 69 -59.13 -18.77 -4.27
CA ARG A 69 -59.56 -18.54 -5.66
C ARG A 69 -58.42 -18.17 -6.62
N CYS A 70 -57.24 -17.79 -6.11
CA CYS A 70 -56.11 -17.29 -6.92
C CYS A 70 -54.86 -18.18 -6.91
N LEU A 71 -54.84 -19.28 -6.15
CA LEU A 71 -53.65 -20.11 -5.94
C LEU A 71 -53.09 -20.76 -7.20
N ARG A 72 -53.92 -21.00 -8.23
CA ARG A 72 -53.49 -21.73 -9.43
C ARG A 72 -52.89 -20.87 -10.53
N GLN A 73 -52.99 -19.54 -10.44
CA GLN A 73 -52.65 -18.65 -11.57
C GLN A 73 -51.75 -17.47 -11.20
N ALA A 74 -51.57 -17.16 -9.90
CA ALA A 74 -50.74 -16.04 -9.49
C ALA A 74 -49.28 -16.46 -9.33
N LYS A 75 -48.36 -15.82 -10.06
CA LYS A 75 -46.92 -15.93 -9.82
C LYS A 75 -46.60 -15.27 -8.46
N SER A 76 -45.72 -15.90 -7.67
CA SER A 76 -45.23 -15.29 -6.43
C SER A 76 -44.44 -14.01 -6.76
N PRO A 77 -44.68 -12.89 -6.06
CA PRO A 77 -43.83 -11.72 -6.11
C PRO A 77 -42.41 -12.09 -5.65
N GLU A 78 -41.46 -11.25 -6.01
CA GLU A 78 -40.08 -11.34 -5.55
C GLU A 78 -39.99 -11.14 -4.03
N THR A 79 -39.26 -12.03 -3.36
CA THR A 79 -39.08 -12.04 -1.88
C THR A 79 -37.68 -11.63 -1.45
N LYS A 80 -36.75 -11.40 -2.38
CA LYS A 80 -35.38 -10.96 -2.14
C LYS A 80 -34.99 -9.88 -3.13
N ARG A 81 -34.30 -8.82 -2.69
CA ARG A 81 -33.71 -7.82 -3.61
C ARG A 81 -32.36 -7.35 -3.08
N THR A 82 -31.52 -6.87 -3.98
CA THR A 82 -30.26 -6.19 -3.63
C THR A 82 -30.53 -4.78 -3.11
N CYS A 83 -29.70 -4.32 -2.18
CA CYS A 83 -29.75 -3.01 -1.54
C CYS A 83 -28.35 -2.54 -1.14
N THR A 84 -28.21 -1.24 -0.88
CA THR A 84 -27.00 -0.68 -0.29
C THR A 84 -27.15 -0.69 1.24
N PRO A 85 -26.25 -1.34 2.00
CA PRO A 85 -26.28 -1.28 3.47
C PRO A 85 -26.19 0.18 3.93
N PRO A 86 -26.88 0.56 5.02
CA PRO A 86 -26.70 1.90 5.58
C PRO A 86 -25.23 2.08 5.97
N GLU A 87 -24.60 3.16 5.48
CA GLU A 87 -23.25 3.55 5.91
C GLU A 87 -23.28 3.70 7.43
N VAL A 88 -22.54 2.84 8.14
CA VAL A 88 -22.41 2.94 9.59
C VAL A 88 -21.59 4.20 9.88
N PRO A 89 -22.18 5.28 10.43
CA PRO A 89 -21.44 6.49 10.70
C PRO A 89 -20.47 6.19 11.86
N GLY A 90 -19.17 6.12 11.56
CA GLY A 90 -18.13 5.88 12.56
C GLY A 90 -17.61 4.45 12.67
N ALA A 91 -17.88 3.57 11.70
CA ALA A 91 -17.03 2.39 11.56
C ALA A 91 -15.63 2.87 11.14
N GLU A 92 -14.67 2.85 12.06
CA GLU A 92 -13.27 3.09 11.72
C GLU A 92 -12.89 2.10 10.62
N VAL A 93 -12.48 2.63 9.46
CA VAL A 93 -11.94 1.80 8.39
C VAL A 93 -10.62 1.24 8.91
N LEU A 94 -10.64 -0.04 9.28
CA LEU A 94 -9.44 -0.70 9.76
C LEU A 94 -8.56 -1.06 8.57
N TYR A 95 -7.33 -0.55 8.65
CA TYR A 95 -6.31 -0.76 7.65
C TYR A 95 -5.44 -1.97 8.03
N PRO A 96 -5.01 -2.79 7.06
CA PRO A 96 -4.14 -3.91 7.36
C PRO A 96 -2.75 -3.42 7.74
N THR A 97 -2.07 -4.20 8.60
CA THR A 97 -0.64 -4.02 8.84
C THR A 97 0.13 -4.56 7.64
N MET A 98 1.05 -3.75 7.12
CA MET A 98 1.82 -4.08 5.92
C MET A 98 3.28 -4.38 6.29
N SER A 99 3.86 -5.40 5.65
CA SER A 99 5.26 -5.77 5.83
C SER A 99 5.86 -6.25 4.51
N ASN A 100 7.08 -5.85 4.19
CA ASN A 100 7.76 -6.36 3.00
C ASN A 100 8.16 -7.82 3.21
N VAL A 101 7.93 -8.64 2.19
CA VAL A 101 8.47 -9.99 2.09
C VAL A 101 9.70 -9.88 1.20
N SER A 102 10.84 -10.42 1.63
CA SER A 102 12.06 -10.43 0.82
C SER A 102 11.74 -10.89 -0.60
N LEU A 103 12.02 -10.02 -1.57
CA LEU A 103 11.86 -10.35 -2.98
C LEU A 103 12.74 -11.56 -3.32
N PRO A 104 12.27 -12.48 -4.18
CA PRO A 104 13.21 -13.31 -4.91
C PRO A 104 14.02 -12.36 -5.81
N THR A 105 15.36 -12.38 -5.67
CA THR A 105 16.33 -11.62 -6.47
C THR A 105 15.88 -11.56 -7.93
N SER A 106 15.29 -10.43 -8.33
CA SER A 106 14.67 -10.31 -9.64
C SER A 106 15.64 -9.57 -10.53
N VAL A 107 16.49 -10.32 -11.24
CA VAL A 107 17.14 -9.79 -12.43
C VAL A 107 16.03 -9.32 -13.36
N LEU A 108 15.95 -8.00 -13.57
CA LEU A 108 14.94 -7.41 -14.43
C LEU A 108 15.21 -7.91 -15.85
N THR A 109 14.29 -8.71 -16.37
CA THR A 109 14.27 -9.09 -17.79
C THR A 109 13.05 -8.43 -18.43
N PRO A 110 13.11 -8.01 -19.70
CA PRO A 110 11.95 -7.43 -20.36
C PRO A 110 10.71 -8.33 -20.24
N GLY A 111 9.58 -7.76 -19.81
CA GLY A 111 8.34 -8.48 -19.50
C GLY A 111 7.79 -8.17 -18.10
N ILE A 112 6.97 -9.09 -17.59
CA ILE A 112 6.35 -8.95 -16.26
C ILE A 112 7.36 -9.31 -15.18
N VAL A 113 7.76 -8.32 -14.38
CA VAL A 113 8.63 -8.47 -13.21
C VAL A 113 7.83 -8.27 -11.93
N ILE A 114 8.18 -9.02 -10.88
CA ILE A 114 7.66 -8.77 -9.53
C ILE A 114 8.50 -7.66 -8.93
N ALA A 115 7.97 -6.44 -8.88
CA ALA A 115 8.72 -5.28 -8.41
C ALA A 115 8.75 -5.19 -6.88
N ASP A 116 7.68 -5.66 -6.22
CA ASP A 116 7.60 -5.75 -4.78
C ASP A 116 6.73 -6.94 -4.38
N ARG A 117 6.97 -7.47 -3.19
CA ARG A 117 6.11 -8.44 -2.53
C ARG A 117 5.80 -7.98 -1.12
N VAL A 118 4.54 -7.64 -0.88
CA VAL A 118 4.09 -7.15 0.42
C VAL A 118 3.14 -8.14 1.06
N ARG A 119 3.21 -8.25 2.38
CA ARG A 119 2.31 -9.05 3.21
C ARG A 119 1.38 -8.11 3.96
N ALA A 120 0.09 -8.26 3.68
CA ALA A 120 -1.01 -7.55 4.32
C ALA A 120 -1.65 -8.46 5.38
N THR A 121 -1.66 -8.02 6.63
CA THR A 121 -2.25 -8.76 7.75
C THR A 121 -3.41 -7.97 8.33
N ALA A 122 -4.60 -8.57 8.37
CA ALA A 122 -5.76 -8.00 9.04
C ALA A 122 -5.68 -8.21 10.55
N GLY A 123 -6.19 -7.24 11.31
CA GLY A 123 -6.39 -7.36 12.75
C GLY A 123 -7.56 -8.29 13.11
N GLU A 124 -7.96 -8.29 14.39
CA GLU A 124 -9.07 -9.12 14.89
C GLU A 124 -10.43 -8.75 14.30
N ASP A 125 -10.58 -7.51 13.84
CA ASP A 125 -11.82 -6.99 13.25
C ASP A 125 -11.82 -7.03 11.70
N GLY A 126 -10.77 -7.58 11.10
CA GLY A 126 -10.58 -7.57 9.65
C GLY A 126 -9.87 -6.32 9.17
N ALA A 127 -9.78 -6.15 7.86
CA ALA A 127 -9.27 -4.92 7.25
C ALA A 127 -9.84 -4.70 5.86
N VAL A 128 -9.94 -3.44 5.44
CA VAL A 128 -10.34 -3.05 4.09
C VAL A 128 -9.23 -2.23 3.44
N MET A 129 -8.79 -2.63 2.26
CA MET A 129 -7.76 -1.94 1.49
C MET A 129 -8.38 -1.42 0.18
N PRO A 130 -8.71 -0.13 0.06
CA PRO A 130 -9.29 0.43 -1.16
C PRO A 130 -8.28 0.55 -2.31
N GLY A 131 -7.00 0.60 -1.96
CA GLY A 131 -5.88 0.69 -2.89
C GLY A 131 -4.56 0.64 -2.15
N ALA A 132 -3.48 0.75 -2.90
CA ALA A 132 -2.13 0.72 -2.39
C ALA A 132 -1.25 1.71 -3.15
N ASN A 133 -0.43 2.45 -2.41
CA ASN A 133 0.55 3.35 -2.99
C ASN A 133 1.92 2.70 -2.86
N PHE A 134 2.67 2.70 -3.95
CA PHE A 134 4.03 2.25 -3.99
C PHE A 134 4.87 3.36 -4.59
N ARG A 135 6.02 3.63 -4.01
CA ARG A 135 7.01 4.51 -4.61
C ARG A 135 8.18 3.66 -5.06
N ILE A 136 8.40 3.65 -6.36
CA ILE A 136 9.53 2.98 -6.99
C ILE A 136 10.61 4.03 -7.21
N GLN A 137 11.78 3.79 -6.64
CA GLN A 137 12.99 4.51 -6.95
C GLN A 137 13.86 3.63 -7.83
N ALA A 138 14.21 4.18 -8.98
CA ALA A 138 15.01 3.50 -9.98
C ALA A 138 16.41 4.12 -10.02
N SER A 139 17.45 3.31 -10.12
CA SER A 139 18.78 3.83 -10.45
C SER A 139 18.79 4.46 -11.86
N ARG A 140 19.74 5.37 -12.10
CA ARG A 140 19.82 6.20 -13.32
C ARG A 140 19.63 5.37 -14.60
N GLY A 141 18.87 5.92 -15.54
CA GLY A 141 18.72 5.38 -16.90
C GLY A 141 17.60 4.35 -17.10
N LEU A 142 16.83 4.06 -16.06
CA LEU A 142 15.61 3.26 -16.18
C LEU A 142 14.42 4.11 -16.63
N SER A 143 14.07 4.02 -17.90
CA SER A 143 12.78 4.50 -18.40
C SER A 143 11.78 3.35 -18.34
N PHE A 144 10.85 3.41 -17.40
CA PHE A 144 9.69 2.54 -17.41
C PHE A 144 8.60 3.23 -18.21
N VAL A 145 8.17 2.60 -19.31
CA VAL A 145 6.87 2.91 -19.89
C VAL A 145 5.92 1.86 -19.33
N PRO A 146 5.23 2.17 -18.22
CA PRO A 146 4.28 1.23 -17.69
C PRO A 146 3.20 0.96 -18.72
N THR A 147 3.00 -0.30 -19.04
CA THR A 147 1.91 -0.72 -19.91
C THR A 147 0.68 -1.03 -19.07
N SER A 148 -0.46 -1.25 -19.74
CA SER A 148 -1.67 -1.79 -19.14
C SER A 148 -1.50 -3.19 -18.51
N GLY A 149 -0.32 -3.83 -18.64
CA GLY A 149 0.02 -5.10 -18.00
C GLY A 149 0.41 -4.97 -16.53
N SER A 150 0.75 -3.76 -16.06
CA SER A 150 1.12 -3.53 -14.65
C SER A 150 -0.09 -3.68 -13.74
N SER A 151 0.03 -4.43 -12.65
CA SER A 151 -1.10 -4.82 -11.80
C SER A 151 -0.67 -5.30 -10.40
N VAL A 152 -1.63 -5.44 -9.49
CA VAL A 152 -1.45 -6.11 -8.19
C VAL A 152 -2.09 -7.49 -8.27
N ARG A 153 -1.43 -8.51 -7.71
CA ARG A 153 -1.95 -9.89 -7.66
C ARG A 153 -1.77 -10.49 -6.28
N ILE A 154 -2.73 -11.30 -5.82
CA ILE A 154 -2.54 -12.13 -4.61
C ILE A 154 -1.62 -13.31 -4.94
N VAL A 155 -0.56 -13.52 -4.16
CA VAL A 155 0.36 -14.65 -4.35
C VAL A 155 -0.39 -15.98 -4.26
N GLY A 156 -0.20 -16.84 -5.26
CA GLY A 156 -0.89 -18.13 -5.37
C GLY A 156 -2.20 -18.07 -6.15
N GLU A 157 -2.74 -16.88 -6.40
CA GLU A 157 -3.89 -16.69 -7.27
C GLU A 157 -3.43 -16.45 -8.73
N ARG A 158 -4.26 -16.87 -9.69
CA ARG A 158 -3.93 -16.78 -11.12
C ARG A 158 -4.36 -15.45 -11.75
N SER A 159 -5.30 -14.75 -11.13
CA SER A 159 -5.88 -13.51 -11.63
C SER A 159 -5.36 -12.30 -10.85
N ASN A 160 -5.16 -11.20 -11.56
CA ASN A 160 -4.85 -9.91 -10.97
C ASN A 160 -6.08 -9.35 -10.24
N ILE A 161 -5.85 -8.52 -9.22
CA ILE A 161 -6.90 -7.77 -8.55
C ILE A 161 -7.44 -6.74 -9.56
N PRO A 162 -8.75 -6.72 -9.85
CA PRO A 162 -9.34 -5.71 -10.72
C PRO A 162 -9.05 -4.31 -10.19
N GLY A 163 -8.49 -3.44 -11.04
CA GLY A 163 -8.09 -2.12 -10.63
C GLY A 163 -7.48 -1.31 -11.76
N SER A 164 -7.25 -0.03 -11.48
CA SER A 164 -6.44 0.85 -12.30
C SER A 164 -5.13 1.15 -11.61
N VAL A 165 -4.15 1.45 -12.41
CA VAL A 165 -2.78 1.66 -12.00
C VAL A 165 -2.37 3.00 -12.61
N GLU A 166 -2.10 3.98 -11.76
CA GLU A 166 -1.68 5.31 -12.14
C GLU A 166 -0.21 5.51 -11.80
N PHE A 167 0.52 6.14 -12.70
CA PHE A 167 1.95 6.42 -12.56
C PHE A 167 2.17 7.92 -12.57
N THR A 168 2.96 8.43 -11.62
CA THR A 168 3.27 9.85 -11.50
C THR A 168 4.77 10.03 -11.32
N GLY A 169 5.39 10.96 -12.07
CA GLY A 169 6.81 11.30 -11.90
C GLY A 169 7.82 10.37 -12.62
N CYS A 170 7.37 9.48 -13.51
CA CYS A 170 8.25 8.48 -14.16
C CYS A 170 8.95 9.02 -15.43
N ASP A 171 9.32 10.31 -15.46
CA ASP A 171 9.72 11.02 -16.69
C ASP A 171 11.19 10.83 -17.12
N GLY A 172 11.94 9.94 -16.47
CA GLY A 172 13.31 9.58 -16.86
C GLY A 172 14.33 10.71 -16.71
N SER A 173 13.96 11.83 -16.05
CA SER A 173 14.92 12.84 -15.63
C SER A 173 15.85 12.27 -14.54
N MET A 174 17.08 12.79 -14.44
CA MET A 174 18.27 12.09 -13.89
C MET A 174 18.20 11.60 -12.43
N GLU A 175 17.11 11.82 -11.70
CA GLU A 175 16.81 11.36 -10.34
C GLU A 175 15.30 11.05 -10.16
N GLY A 176 14.69 10.44 -11.19
CA GLY A 176 13.24 10.24 -11.25
C GLY A 176 12.70 9.23 -10.24
N TYR A 177 11.88 9.72 -9.30
CA TYR A 177 11.01 8.87 -8.49
C TYR A 177 9.73 8.58 -9.27
N CYS A 178 9.41 7.30 -9.47
CA CYS A 178 8.16 6.89 -10.07
C CYS A 178 7.19 6.52 -8.93
N ALA A 179 6.19 7.36 -8.68
CA ALA A 179 5.09 7.02 -7.81
C ALA A 179 4.09 6.15 -8.58
N TRP A 180 3.64 5.08 -7.93
CA TRP A 180 2.71 4.10 -8.46
C TRP A 180 1.50 4.00 -7.52
N HIS A 181 0.33 4.29 -8.05
CA HIS A 181 -0.92 4.28 -7.32
C HIS A 181 -1.81 3.17 -7.88
N ALA A 182 -1.97 2.08 -7.14
CA ALA A 182 -2.88 0.99 -7.47
C ALA A 182 -4.23 1.24 -6.79
N LEU A 183 -5.26 1.53 -7.58
CA LEU A 183 -6.64 1.69 -7.13
C LEU A 183 -7.42 0.44 -7.49
N PHE A 184 -8.02 -0.23 -6.50
CA PHE A 184 -8.83 -1.40 -6.78
C PHE A 184 -10.24 -1.01 -7.18
N THR A 185 -10.84 -1.73 -8.14
CA THR A 185 -12.23 -1.48 -8.55
C THR A 185 -13.20 -1.82 -7.42
N GLU A 186 -12.88 -2.84 -6.64
CA GLU A 186 -13.55 -3.21 -5.41
C GLU A 186 -12.49 -3.25 -4.28
N PRO A 187 -12.75 -2.65 -3.11
CA PRO A 187 -11.82 -2.71 -1.99
C PRO A 187 -11.47 -4.16 -1.64
N LEU A 188 -10.18 -4.44 -1.44
CA LEU A 188 -9.73 -5.74 -0.99
C LEU A 188 -10.08 -5.90 0.49
N VAL A 189 -11.06 -6.77 0.77
CA VAL A 189 -11.48 -7.10 2.14
C VAL A 189 -10.65 -8.28 2.65
N LEU A 190 -9.94 -8.07 3.74
CA LEU A 190 -9.18 -9.08 4.46
C LEU A 190 -9.98 -9.54 5.67
N VAL A 191 -10.22 -10.84 5.75
CA VAL A 191 -10.96 -11.46 6.86
C VAL A 191 -10.15 -11.30 8.16
N PRO A 192 -10.80 -11.09 9.32
CA PRO A 192 -10.18 -11.15 10.64
C PRO A 192 -9.07 -12.18 10.81
N GLY A 193 -7.91 -11.75 11.30
CA GLY A 193 -6.76 -12.61 11.61
C GLY A 193 -6.11 -13.28 10.40
N THR A 194 -6.49 -12.90 9.17
CA THR A 194 -5.89 -13.46 7.95
C THR A 194 -4.73 -12.61 7.45
N THR A 195 -3.81 -13.29 6.79
CA THR A 195 -2.66 -12.69 6.12
C THR A 195 -2.73 -13.03 4.63
N ARG A 196 -2.57 -12.03 3.78
CA ARG A 196 -2.42 -12.19 2.33
C ARG A 196 -1.08 -11.64 1.89
N THR A 197 -0.48 -12.28 0.89
CA THR A 197 0.74 -11.76 0.25
C THR A 197 0.34 -11.26 -1.13
N LEU A 198 0.79 -10.06 -1.48
CA LEU A 198 0.51 -9.36 -2.73
C LEU A 198 1.82 -9.24 -3.51
N ASP A 199 1.79 -9.66 -4.77
CA ASP A 199 2.82 -9.33 -5.77
C ASP A 199 2.42 -8.04 -6.48
N LEU A 200 3.34 -7.09 -6.51
CA LEU A 200 3.30 -5.98 -7.45
C LEU A 200 3.96 -6.45 -8.75
N LEU A 201 3.18 -6.48 -9.83
CA LEU A 201 3.63 -6.84 -11.15
C LEU A 201 3.84 -5.57 -11.98
N LEU A 202 5.08 -5.30 -12.39
CA LEU A 202 5.40 -4.27 -13.37
C LEU A 202 5.61 -4.94 -14.73
N ASP A 203 4.91 -4.49 -15.75
CA ASP A 203 5.23 -4.87 -17.13
C ASP A 203 6.22 -3.86 -17.69
N VAL A 204 7.48 -4.31 -17.81
CA VAL A 204 8.61 -3.45 -18.17
C VAL A 204 9.00 -3.73 -19.61
N THR A 205 8.84 -2.72 -20.46
CA THR A 205 9.30 -2.75 -21.85
C THR A 205 10.53 -1.87 -22.04
N GLY A 206 11.59 -2.42 -22.63
CA GLY A 206 12.80 -1.67 -22.99
C GLY A 206 14.09 -2.38 -22.63
N PRO A 207 15.25 -1.94 -23.16
CA PRO A 207 16.55 -2.43 -22.72
C PRO A 207 16.80 -1.95 -21.29
N LEU A 208 17.01 -2.89 -20.38
CA LEU A 208 17.37 -2.60 -18.99
C LEU A 208 18.90 -2.50 -18.90
N PRO A 209 19.46 -1.37 -18.40
CA PRO A 209 20.88 -1.31 -18.13
C PRO A 209 21.24 -2.35 -17.06
N CYS A 210 22.44 -2.94 -17.14
CA CYS A 210 22.87 -3.99 -16.22
C CYS A 210 23.00 -3.52 -14.75
N GLU A 211 22.90 -2.21 -14.51
CA GLU A 211 23.00 -1.54 -13.21
C GLU A 211 21.64 -1.03 -12.69
N ALA A 212 20.56 -1.46 -13.34
CA ALA A 212 19.18 -1.17 -12.94
C ALA A 212 18.83 -1.83 -11.61
N SER A 213 18.54 -1.04 -10.59
CA SER A 213 17.96 -1.51 -9.32
C SER A 213 16.63 -0.83 -9.06
N LEU A 214 15.71 -1.57 -8.45
CA LEU A 214 14.44 -1.03 -7.96
C LEU A 214 14.46 -1.07 -6.44
N SER A 215 14.26 0.10 -5.83
CA SER A 215 13.83 0.20 -4.44
C SER A 215 12.35 0.53 -4.42
N THR A 216 11.58 -0.18 -3.61
CA THR A 216 10.13 0.05 -3.48
C THR A 216 9.77 0.41 -2.06
N ASN A 217 8.92 1.41 -1.93
CA ASN A 217 8.35 1.83 -0.65
C ASN A 217 6.84 1.68 -0.73
N PHE A 218 6.25 0.94 0.20
CA PHE A 218 4.81 0.78 0.31
C PHE A 218 4.22 1.79 1.30
N SER A 219 3.10 2.42 0.96
CA SER A 219 2.23 3.12 1.92
C SER A 219 0.76 2.92 1.60
N LEU A 220 -0.09 3.02 2.62
CA LEU A 220 -1.54 3.05 2.42
C LEU A 220 -1.96 4.49 2.09
N PRO A 221 -3.05 4.71 1.32
CA PRO A 221 -3.48 6.04 0.90
C PRO A 221 -3.69 7.07 2.02
N GLU A 222 -3.95 6.61 3.24
CA GLU A 222 -4.19 7.48 4.41
C GLU A 222 -3.16 7.29 5.56
N LEU A 223 -2.17 6.39 5.42
CA LEU A 223 -1.19 6.08 6.46
C LEU A 223 0.24 6.14 5.91
N ASP A 224 0.95 7.22 6.25
CA ASP A 224 2.38 7.39 5.98
C ASP A 224 3.23 6.53 6.95
N SER A 225 3.39 5.25 6.63
CA SER A 225 4.43 4.38 7.22
C SER A 225 5.29 3.79 6.10
N GLN A 226 6.60 3.64 6.32
CA GLN A 226 7.58 3.29 5.27
C GLN A 226 8.38 2.03 5.61
N VAL A 227 8.66 1.22 4.59
CA VAL A 227 9.61 0.10 4.62
C VAL A 227 10.56 0.29 3.42
N LEU A 228 11.89 0.29 3.66
CA LEU A 228 12.92 0.62 2.66
C LEU A 228 13.70 -0.65 2.21
N SER A 229 14.02 -0.77 0.92
CA SER A 229 15.03 -1.70 0.37
C SER A 229 16.21 -0.95 -0.27
N GLY A 230 17.43 -1.47 -0.15
CA GLY A 230 18.65 -0.88 -0.74
C GLY A 230 19.12 -1.68 -1.96
N GLY A 231 19.54 -1.00 -3.03
CA GLY A 231 20.06 -1.62 -4.26
C GLY A 231 21.57 -1.91 -4.22
N PRO A 232 22.12 -2.64 -5.22
CA PRO A 232 23.50 -3.11 -5.21
C PRO A 232 24.50 -2.18 -5.93
N ASP A 233 25.75 -2.21 -5.49
CA ASP A 233 26.93 -1.90 -6.31
C ASP A 233 28.05 -2.95 -6.07
N CYS A 234 28.45 -3.61 -7.17
CA CYS A 234 29.61 -4.48 -7.47
C CYS A 234 30.07 -5.67 -6.58
N ALA A 235 30.32 -6.78 -7.30
CA ALA A 235 31.13 -7.99 -6.99
C ALA A 235 30.61 -9.01 -5.95
N CYS A 236 29.41 -8.78 -5.44
CA CYS A 236 28.78 -9.66 -4.47
C CYS A 236 27.30 -9.76 -4.83
N ASP A 237 26.85 -10.91 -5.35
CA ASP A 237 25.48 -11.12 -5.85
C ASP A 237 24.39 -11.13 -4.74
N GLY A 238 24.72 -10.65 -3.53
CA GLY A 238 23.81 -10.53 -2.41
C GLY A 238 23.57 -9.08 -2.03
N GLU A 239 22.31 -8.68 -1.94
CA GLU A 239 21.91 -7.41 -1.35
C GLU A 239 21.97 -7.48 0.19
N GLY A 240 22.58 -6.47 0.81
CA GLY A 240 22.43 -6.24 2.25
C GLY A 240 20.95 -6.00 2.58
N ARG A 241 20.39 -6.76 3.53
CA ARG A 241 18.98 -6.61 3.91
C ARG A 241 18.86 -5.64 5.08
N PHE A 242 18.03 -4.62 4.89
CA PHE A 242 17.63 -3.70 5.95
C PHE A 242 16.17 -3.97 6.31
N SER A 243 15.87 -4.10 7.60
CA SER A 243 14.48 -4.07 8.07
C SER A 243 14.35 -3.08 9.22
N LEU A 244 13.45 -2.11 9.05
CA LEU A 244 13.08 -1.18 10.09
C LEU A 244 11.81 -1.69 10.78
N THR A 245 11.86 -1.81 12.10
CA THR A 245 10.67 -2.06 12.92
C THR A 245 10.47 -0.85 13.81
N ALA A 246 9.43 -0.07 13.53
CA ALA A 246 8.92 0.91 14.48
C ALA A 246 8.39 0.12 15.69
N LEU A 247 8.94 0.38 16.87
CA LEU A 247 8.46 -0.28 18.08
C LEU A 247 7.28 0.53 18.63
N PRO A 248 6.15 -0.12 18.97
CA PRO A 248 5.06 0.57 19.65
C PRO A 248 5.59 1.10 20.98
N MET A 249 5.63 2.41 21.14
CA MET A 249 6.06 3.01 22.39
C MET A 249 4.94 2.86 23.42
N SER A 250 5.08 1.91 24.32
CA SER A 250 4.35 1.93 25.59
C SER A 250 4.65 3.24 26.32
N THR A 251 3.63 3.82 26.97
CA THR A 251 3.68 5.04 27.81
C THR A 251 5.09 5.54 28.09
N LEU A 252 5.49 6.58 27.35
CA LEU A 252 6.80 7.21 27.52
C LEU A 252 6.85 7.77 28.95
N THR A 253 7.78 7.28 29.76
CA THR A 253 8.20 7.95 31.00
C THR A 253 9.50 8.69 30.70
N SER A 254 9.78 9.78 31.43
CA SER A 254 11.05 10.50 31.31
C SER A 254 12.22 9.51 31.40
N GLY A 255 13.09 9.48 30.39
CA GLY A 255 14.13 8.47 30.28
C GLY A 255 14.52 8.10 28.85
N THR A 256 15.27 7.02 28.72
CA THR A 256 15.70 6.48 27.41
C THR A 256 14.61 5.60 26.84
N VAL A 257 14.15 5.93 25.64
CA VAL A 257 13.12 5.20 24.90
C VAL A 257 13.71 4.65 23.61
N ILE A 258 13.22 3.51 23.13
CA ILE A 258 13.65 2.95 21.85
C ILE A 258 12.70 3.50 20.77
N GLY A 259 13.18 4.46 19.99
CA GLY A 259 12.38 5.09 18.93
C GLY A 259 12.27 4.23 17.68
N ALA A 260 13.28 3.41 17.39
CA ALA A 260 13.28 2.50 16.24
C ALA A 260 14.23 1.33 16.48
N ARG A 261 13.94 0.18 15.85
CA ARG A 261 14.86 -0.95 15.74
C ARG A 261 15.19 -1.21 14.28
N ILE A 262 16.48 -1.25 13.96
CA ILE A 262 17.01 -1.50 12.63
C ILE A 262 17.72 -2.84 12.64
N ASN A 263 17.33 -3.79 11.80
CA ASN A 263 18.15 -4.97 11.55
C ASN A 263 18.87 -4.80 10.21
N VAL A 264 20.18 -5.05 10.22
CA VAL A 264 21.02 -5.05 9.03
C VAL A 264 21.64 -6.43 8.89
N ALA A 265 21.35 -7.13 7.81
CA ALA A 265 21.91 -8.44 7.51
C ALA A 265 22.80 -8.35 6.27
N ALA A 266 24.04 -8.83 6.42
CA ALA A 266 24.97 -8.98 5.32
C ALA A 266 24.75 -10.32 4.62
N PRO A 267 24.76 -10.37 3.28
CA PRO A 267 24.63 -11.61 2.54
C PRO A 267 25.85 -12.51 2.75
N GLU A 268 25.69 -13.82 2.56
CA GLU A 268 26.83 -14.75 2.64
C GLU A 268 27.92 -14.38 1.64
N GLY A 269 29.18 -14.36 2.09
CA GLY A 269 30.35 -14.05 1.27
C GLY A 269 30.67 -12.55 1.12
N CYS A 270 29.87 -11.66 1.71
CA CYS A 270 29.96 -10.22 1.45
C CYS A 270 29.90 -9.42 2.75
N ASP A 271 30.96 -8.70 3.09
CA ASP A 271 30.96 -7.81 4.24
C ASP A 271 30.19 -6.52 3.88
N VAL A 272 29.27 -6.08 4.75
CA VAL A 272 28.53 -4.81 4.59
C VAL A 272 29.17 -3.76 5.49
N THR A 273 29.82 -2.77 4.89
CA THR A 273 30.36 -1.61 5.62
C THR A 273 29.30 -0.51 5.69
N LEU A 274 29.05 0.00 6.90
CA LEU A 274 28.17 1.13 7.16
C LEU A 274 29.02 2.39 7.32
N ASP A 275 29.32 3.04 6.20
CA ASP A 275 30.20 4.23 6.08
C ASP A 275 29.48 5.54 6.50
N ARG A 276 28.15 5.59 6.36
CA ARG A 276 27.39 6.86 6.46
C ARG A 276 26.48 6.97 7.69
N SER A 277 25.99 8.19 7.90
CA SER A 277 24.98 8.52 8.91
C SER A 277 23.57 8.05 8.50
N PHE A 278 22.85 7.46 9.45
CA PHE A 278 21.42 7.20 9.38
C PHE A 278 20.66 8.47 9.73
N SER A 279 19.80 8.98 8.85
CA SER A 279 18.93 10.11 9.18
C SER A 279 17.53 9.62 9.52
N PHE A 280 16.91 10.21 10.54
CA PHE A 280 15.57 9.87 11.00
C PHE A 280 14.72 11.13 11.06
N SER A 281 13.53 11.10 10.48
CA SER A 281 12.44 12.01 10.81
C SER A 281 11.77 11.52 12.08
N LEU A 282 11.59 12.41 13.04
CA LEU A 282 10.86 12.18 14.27
C LEU A 282 9.70 13.16 14.29
N ARG A 283 8.47 12.67 14.19
CA ARG A 283 7.27 13.51 14.30
C ARG A 283 6.69 13.36 15.70
N LYS A 284 6.55 14.47 16.43
CA LYS A 284 5.86 14.51 17.72
C LYS A 284 4.41 14.96 17.51
N THR A 285 3.52 14.60 18.44
CA THR A 285 2.10 15.01 18.43
C THR A 285 1.72 15.77 19.71
N THR A 286 2.59 16.67 20.17
CA THR A 286 2.52 17.47 21.42
C THR A 286 2.96 16.81 22.76
N GLY A 287 3.48 17.64 23.66
CA GLY A 287 3.60 17.36 25.11
C GLY A 287 4.97 16.90 25.66
N PHE A 288 5.99 16.70 24.82
CA PHE A 288 7.33 16.31 25.31
C PHE A 288 8.45 16.97 24.50
N SER A 289 9.63 17.11 25.11
CA SER A 289 10.86 17.54 24.44
C SER A 289 11.81 16.36 24.36
N VAL A 290 12.37 16.14 23.17
CA VAL A 290 13.44 15.17 22.98
C VAL A 290 14.72 15.85 23.43
N ILE A 291 15.31 15.40 24.55
CA ILE A 291 16.58 15.95 24.98
C ILE A 291 17.67 15.42 24.04
N THR A 292 18.33 16.37 23.40
CA THR A 292 19.34 16.11 22.37
C THR A 292 20.76 16.04 22.92
N THR A 293 20.93 16.03 24.25
CA THR A 293 22.25 15.84 24.88
C THR A 293 22.80 14.44 24.55
N SER A 294 24.07 14.21 24.92
CA SER A 294 24.87 12.99 24.68
C SER A 294 24.26 11.64 25.09
N GLY A 295 23.00 11.60 25.53
CA GLY A 295 22.24 10.39 25.82
C GLY A 295 21.54 9.75 24.62
N SER A 296 21.23 10.50 23.55
CA SER A 296 20.64 9.91 22.34
C SER A 296 21.72 9.16 21.57
N SER A 297 21.53 7.86 21.35
CA SER A 297 22.57 6.97 20.81
C SER A 297 21.96 5.81 20.04
N MET A 298 22.79 5.17 19.22
CA MET A 298 22.44 3.88 18.64
C MET A 298 23.12 2.78 19.45
N ARG A 299 22.44 1.66 19.68
CA ARG A 299 23.04 0.54 20.43
C ARG A 299 22.81 -0.76 19.69
N ASN A 300 23.87 -1.56 19.54
CA ASN A 300 23.71 -2.94 19.08
C ASN A 300 22.92 -3.74 20.12
N VAL A 301 21.82 -4.38 19.71
CA VAL A 301 20.96 -5.19 20.57
C VAL A 301 21.77 -6.38 21.09
N GLY A 302 21.87 -6.50 22.42
CA GLY A 302 22.73 -7.50 23.08
C GLY A 302 24.17 -7.04 23.33
N GLY A 303 24.63 -5.96 22.69
CA GLY A 303 25.91 -5.32 23.02
C GLY A 303 25.81 -4.48 24.30
N SER A 304 26.88 -4.38 25.09
CA SER A 304 26.91 -3.56 26.32
C SER A 304 27.25 -2.08 26.06
N ALA A 305 27.89 -1.77 24.95
CA ALA A 305 28.31 -0.41 24.58
C ALA A 305 27.29 0.26 23.66
N ASN A 306 27.06 1.55 23.87
CA ASN A 306 26.42 2.40 22.87
C ASN A 306 27.40 2.57 21.71
N LEU A 307 26.93 2.40 20.47
CA LEU A 307 27.66 2.87 19.32
C LEU A 307 27.62 4.39 19.45
N ILE A 308 28.79 4.96 19.75
CA ILE A 308 28.93 6.40 19.95
C ILE A 308 28.52 7.02 18.63
N GLY A 309 27.35 7.65 18.62
CA GLY A 309 26.83 8.36 17.47
C GLY A 309 26.76 9.83 17.84
N TRP A 310 27.33 10.67 16.99
CA TRP A 310 26.98 12.07 17.03
C TRP A 310 25.56 12.21 16.46
N ALA A 311 24.66 12.80 17.24
CA ALA A 311 23.36 13.24 16.79
C ALA A 311 23.47 14.70 16.32
N SER A 312 23.55 14.94 15.00
CA SER A 312 23.34 16.30 14.47
C SER A 312 21.91 16.42 14.01
N TRP A 313 21.33 17.57 14.31
CA TRP A 313 20.09 17.96 13.72
C TRP A 313 20.34 18.92 12.56
N ALA A 314 19.73 18.65 11.42
CA ALA A 314 19.81 19.52 10.26
C ALA A 314 18.60 20.45 10.26
N GLY A 315 18.82 21.75 10.49
CA GLY A 315 17.77 22.77 10.45
C GLY A 315 18.37 24.16 10.33
N THR A 316 17.86 24.95 9.37
CA THR A 316 18.26 26.33 9.14
C THR A 316 17.25 27.28 9.78
N GLY A 317 17.52 27.75 11.01
CA GLY A 317 16.89 28.97 11.50
C GLY A 317 16.36 28.91 12.93
N GLY A 318 16.90 29.80 13.77
CA GLY A 318 16.34 30.13 15.09
C GLY A 318 17.40 30.05 16.19
N SER A 319 18.02 31.18 16.52
CA SER A 319 18.99 31.30 17.62
C SER A 319 18.32 31.42 19.01
N SER A 320 17.13 30.87 19.19
CA SER A 320 16.46 30.83 20.50
C SER A 320 16.80 29.53 21.22
N THR A 321 16.92 29.60 22.54
CA THR A 321 17.15 28.51 23.49
C THR A 321 16.04 27.44 23.52
N GLU A 322 15.15 27.41 22.54
CA GLU A 322 14.06 26.45 22.38
C GLU A 322 14.29 25.65 21.07
N ASP A 323 14.59 24.36 21.21
CA ASP A 323 14.70 23.30 20.19
C ASP A 323 14.91 23.77 18.71
N PRO A 324 16.13 24.23 18.32
CA PRO A 324 16.41 24.85 17.01
C PRO A 324 16.37 23.91 15.79
N HIS A 325 15.75 22.75 15.92
CA HIS A 325 16.02 21.57 15.10
C HIS A 325 14.78 20.71 14.77
N CYS A 326 13.63 21.12 15.31
CA CYS A 326 12.32 20.66 14.90
C CYS A 326 11.69 21.75 14.05
N ASN A 327 11.12 21.39 12.91
CA ASN A 327 10.26 22.29 12.18
C ASN A 327 8.99 22.51 13.04
N ALA A 328 8.81 23.74 13.52
CA ALA A 328 7.69 24.10 14.37
C ALA A 328 6.33 23.98 13.66
N ALA A 329 6.31 24.06 12.32
CA ALA A 329 5.09 24.02 11.53
C ALA A 329 4.48 22.61 11.40
N ASP A 330 5.32 21.57 11.35
CA ASP A 330 4.89 20.18 11.14
C ASP A 330 5.25 19.24 12.31
N GLU A 331 5.82 19.80 13.39
CA GLU A 331 6.34 19.09 14.55
C GLU A 331 7.35 17.97 14.20
N THR A 332 8.06 18.13 13.08
CA THR A 332 9.02 17.14 12.58
C THR A 332 10.44 17.56 12.88
N CYS A 333 11.19 16.66 13.52
CA CYS A 333 12.57 16.84 13.90
C CYS A 333 13.46 15.88 13.10
N TRP A 334 14.65 16.32 12.69
CA TRP A 334 15.59 15.54 11.86
C TRP A 334 16.82 15.08 12.64
N LEU A 335 16.92 13.79 12.95
CA LEU A 335 18.03 13.22 13.70
C LEU A 335 19.00 12.48 12.78
N ASN A 336 20.25 12.95 12.67
CA ASN A 336 21.31 12.21 11.97
C ASN A 336 22.16 11.45 12.97
N VAL A 337 22.26 10.13 12.84
CA VAL A 337 23.05 9.26 13.71
C VAL A 337 24.12 8.57 12.88
N ARG A 338 25.39 8.80 13.18
CA ARG A 338 26.50 8.05 12.56
C ARG A 338 26.88 6.86 13.44
N ALA A 339 26.99 5.66 12.87
CA ALA A 339 27.47 4.47 13.58
C ALA A 339 28.93 4.20 13.22
N TRP A 340 29.76 3.84 14.20
CA TRP A 340 31.13 3.38 13.98
C TRP A 340 31.51 2.36 15.07
N GLU A 341 32.40 1.41 14.77
CA GLU A 341 32.74 0.29 15.67
C GLU A 341 33.80 0.67 16.73
N GLY A 342 34.45 1.81 16.55
CA GLY A 342 35.39 2.39 17.50
C GLY A 342 36.25 3.47 16.86
N THR A 343 37.22 3.98 17.62
CA THR A 343 38.23 4.92 17.12
C THR A 343 39.60 4.25 17.23
N VAL A 344 40.37 4.24 16.16
CA VAL A 344 41.77 3.77 16.16
C VAL A 344 42.64 4.93 15.71
N ASP A 345 43.61 5.31 16.55
CA ASP A 345 44.52 6.43 16.31
C ASP A 345 43.83 7.80 16.06
N GLY A 346 42.61 7.96 16.58
CA GLY A 346 41.80 9.17 16.37
C GLY A 346 40.86 9.09 15.17
N ASP A 347 41.04 8.12 14.28
CA ASP A 347 40.18 7.88 13.12
C ASP A 347 39.04 6.91 13.47
N ARG A 348 37.83 7.25 13.00
CA ARG A 348 36.64 6.43 13.20
C ARG A 348 36.70 5.25 12.25
N ARG A 349 36.48 4.04 12.77
CA ARG A 349 36.36 2.84 11.94
C ARG A 349 34.90 2.58 11.60
N ASP A 350 34.63 2.50 10.31
CA ASP A 350 33.32 2.13 9.80
C ASP A 350 32.89 0.78 10.38
N MET A 351 31.59 0.66 10.59
CA MET A 351 31.05 -0.57 11.14
C MET A 351 30.90 -1.60 10.02
N VAL A 352 31.61 -2.71 10.16
CA VAL A 352 31.55 -3.83 9.19
C VAL A 352 30.67 -4.94 9.75
N ILE A 353 29.67 -5.36 8.97
CA ILE A 353 28.84 -6.52 9.25
C ILE A 353 29.34 -7.65 8.37
N ALA A 354 29.92 -8.67 8.98
CA ALA A 354 30.51 -9.78 8.26
C ALA A 354 29.46 -10.54 7.43
N GLY A 355 29.84 -11.00 6.24
CA GLY A 355 28.95 -11.75 5.36
C GLY A 355 28.31 -12.96 6.03
N GLY A 356 27.01 -13.16 5.77
CA GLY A 356 26.20 -14.22 6.39
C GLY A 356 25.78 -13.93 7.82
N THR A 357 26.09 -12.74 8.35
CA THR A 357 25.70 -12.33 9.71
C THR A 357 24.71 -11.17 9.67
N SER A 358 23.99 -10.97 10.77
CA SER A 358 23.11 -9.82 10.94
C SER A 358 23.39 -9.12 12.27
N ARG A 359 23.25 -7.80 12.29
CA ARG A 359 23.30 -6.97 13.50
C ARG A 359 22.01 -6.17 13.63
N THR A 360 21.48 -6.12 14.84
CA THR A 360 20.29 -5.34 15.16
C THR A 360 20.69 -4.13 16.00
N PHE A 361 20.15 -2.97 15.67
CA PHE A 361 20.45 -1.69 16.31
C PHE A 361 19.17 -1.08 16.88
N ASP A 362 19.21 -0.64 18.13
CA ASP A 362 18.18 0.18 18.75
C ASP A 362 18.58 1.66 18.65
N LEU A 363 17.72 2.47 18.03
CA LEU A 363 17.78 3.93 18.16
C LEU A 363 17.21 4.31 19.52
N ARG A 364 18.08 4.76 20.42
CA ARG A 364 17.73 5.20 21.77
C ARG A 364 17.64 6.71 21.82
N LEU A 365 16.47 7.22 22.15
CA LEU A 365 16.19 8.63 22.30
C LEU A 365 16.08 8.94 23.79
N LEU A 366 16.78 9.97 24.26
CA LEU A 366 16.58 10.48 25.61
C LEU A 366 15.44 11.49 25.56
N VAL A 367 14.30 11.18 26.19
CA VAL A 367 13.13 12.06 26.21
C VAL A 367 12.98 12.63 27.62
N SER A 368 12.65 13.92 27.72
CA SER A 368 12.32 14.56 28.99
C SER A 368 11.02 15.34 28.94
N GLY A 369 10.53 15.65 30.15
CA GLY A 369 9.29 16.36 30.36
C GLY A 369 8.17 15.43 30.82
N THR A 370 7.10 16.04 31.32
CA THR A 370 5.85 15.35 31.64
C THR A 370 5.12 15.04 30.33
N ILE A 371 5.21 13.80 29.87
CA ILE A 371 4.38 13.32 28.77
C ILE A 371 2.93 13.30 29.27
N LEU A 372 2.13 14.25 28.79
CA LEU A 372 0.70 14.21 28.95
C LEU A 372 0.20 12.94 28.24
N SER A 373 -0.69 12.19 28.89
CA SER A 373 -1.27 10.97 28.34
C SER A 373 -1.83 11.23 26.93
N GLY A 374 -1.29 10.55 25.91
CA GLY A 374 -1.72 10.68 24.51
C GLY A 374 -0.66 11.16 23.52
N GLY A 375 0.54 11.56 23.97
CA GLY A 375 1.65 11.86 23.06
C GLY A 375 2.11 10.63 22.28
N THR A 376 2.20 10.75 20.95
CA THR A 376 2.81 9.75 20.08
C THR A 376 4.11 10.32 19.51
N LEU A 377 5.09 9.44 19.31
CA LEU A 377 6.29 9.74 18.56
C LEU A 377 6.29 8.79 17.37
N SER A 378 6.33 9.33 16.16
CA SER A 378 6.49 8.54 14.94
C SER A 378 7.91 8.69 14.45
N THR A 379 8.57 7.56 14.17
CA THR A 379 9.94 7.53 13.67
C THR A 379 9.94 7.03 12.23
N ARG A 380 10.60 7.79 11.36
CA ARG A 380 10.74 7.49 9.94
C ARG A 380 12.21 7.53 9.61
N LEU A 381 12.77 6.41 9.15
CA LEU A 381 14.13 6.42 8.63
C LEU A 381 14.12 7.13 7.28
N ILE A 382 14.94 8.16 7.14
CA ILE A 382 15.15 8.90 5.89
C ILE A 382 16.60 8.63 5.50
N MET A 383 16.83 7.59 4.72
CA MET A 383 18.17 7.38 4.20
C MET A 383 18.40 8.39 3.06
N PRO A 384 19.55 9.11 3.02
CA PRO A 384 19.98 9.67 1.74
C PRO A 384 20.17 8.52 0.76
N VAL A 385 19.85 8.79 -0.51
CA VAL A 385 19.79 7.89 -1.67
C VAL A 385 21.12 7.22 -2.05
N GLU A 386 22.17 7.43 -1.27
CA GLU A 386 23.44 6.72 -1.39
C GLU A 386 23.85 6.23 0.00
N LEU A 387 23.49 5.00 0.30
CA LEU A 387 24.35 4.17 1.12
C LEU A 387 25.44 3.69 0.16
N ASP A 388 26.62 4.29 0.21
CA ASP A 388 27.84 3.61 -0.24
C ASP A 388 28.11 2.50 0.77
N ALA A 389 27.30 1.45 0.76
CA ALA A 389 27.72 0.18 1.31
C ALA A 389 28.81 -0.30 0.35
N GLN A 390 30.06 0.08 0.61
CA GLN A 390 31.17 -0.55 -0.10
C GLN A 390 31.16 -2.01 0.31
N VAL A 391 30.64 -2.86 -0.58
CA VAL A 391 30.74 -4.30 -0.43
C VAL A 391 32.17 -4.65 -0.78
N LEU A 392 32.99 -4.77 0.25
CA LEU A 392 34.36 -5.20 0.10
C LEU A 392 34.33 -6.72 -0.04
N ALA A 393 34.51 -7.20 -1.28
CA ALA A 393 34.80 -8.61 -1.52
C ALA A 393 36.12 -8.96 -0.80
N ARG A 394 36.11 -10.06 -0.05
CA ARG A 394 37.32 -10.58 0.64
C ARG A 394 38.32 -11.20 -0.32
#